data_AF-A0A529VRG0-F1
#
_entry.id   AF-A0A529VRG0-F1
#
_cell.length_a   1.000
_cell.length_b   1.000
_cell.length_c   1.000
_cell.angle_alpha   90.00
_cell.angle_beta   90.00
_cell.angle_gamma   90.00
#
_symmetry.space_group_name_H-M   'P 1'
#
loop_
_entity.id
_entity.type
_entity.pdbx_description
1 polymer ?
#
loop_
_entity_poly.entity_id
_entity_poly.type
_entity_poly.pdbx_seq_one_letter_code
_entity_poly.pdbx_strand_id
1 'polypeptide(L)'
;DEGIPVVGYDRLIENKDVFYLTFDNKEVGRMQAREVFKAKPEGNYVFIKGSGSDPNADFLFSGSMEVLKEAIDSGKIKNVGEAYTDGWLPANAQKNMEQFLTANDNKVDAVVAAN
;
A
#
# COMPACT_ATOMS: atom_id res chain seq x y z
N ASP A 1 -9.23 32.99 10.02
CA ASP A 1 -8.09 33.18 9.09
C ASP A 1 -7.22 34.33 9.54
N GLU A 2 -6.14 34.03 10.26
CA GLU A 2 -5.18 35.04 10.78
C GLU A 2 -4.00 35.26 9.81
N GLY A 3 -4.06 34.74 8.59
CA GLY A 3 -2.99 34.88 7.59
C GLY A 3 -1.69 34.13 7.93
N ILE A 4 -1.75 33.15 8.84
CA ILE A 4 -0.58 32.36 9.26
C ILE A 4 -0.25 31.34 8.16
N PRO A 5 0.97 31.34 7.57
CA PRO A 5 1.38 30.33 6.61
C PRO A 5 1.44 28.94 7.24
N VAL A 6 0.95 27.94 6.50
CA VAL A 6 0.94 26.53 6.95
C VAL A 6 1.62 25.65 5.93
N VAL A 7 2.53 24.80 6.42
CA VAL A 7 3.14 23.72 5.65
C VAL A 7 2.63 22.39 6.20
N GLY A 8 1.93 21.62 5.37
CA GLY A 8 1.65 20.22 5.61
C GLY A 8 2.88 19.40 5.24
N TYR A 9 3.34 18.54 6.16
CA TYR A 9 4.50 17.70 5.94
C TYR A 9 4.12 16.23 6.01
N ASP A 10 4.56 15.46 5.02
CA ASP A 10 4.38 14.01 4.88
C ASP A 10 2.93 13.57 4.64
N ARG A 11 1.97 13.99 5.46
CA ARG A 11 0.54 13.66 5.31
C ARG A 11 -0.24 14.83 4.74
N LEU A 12 -1.02 14.53 3.70
CA LEU A 12 -1.81 15.55 3.02
C LEU A 12 -2.87 16.13 3.97
N ILE A 13 -2.90 17.45 4.06
CA ILE A 13 -4.02 18.21 4.63
C ILE A 13 -4.81 18.75 3.44
N GLU A 14 -6.05 18.32 3.29
CA GLU A 14 -6.92 18.73 2.17
C GLU A 14 -7.44 20.16 2.36
N ASN A 15 -6.52 21.12 2.28
CA ASN A 15 -6.80 22.55 2.32
C ASN A 15 -5.94 23.25 1.27
N LYS A 16 -6.60 24.00 0.38
CA LYS A 16 -5.95 24.73 -0.73
C LYS A 16 -4.93 25.79 -0.27
N ASP A 17 -5.04 26.25 0.97
CA ASP A 17 -4.18 27.30 1.54
C ASP A 17 -2.94 26.71 2.25
N VAL A 18 -2.80 25.38 2.28
CA VAL A 18 -1.68 24.67 2.88
C VAL A 18 -0.72 24.21 1.78
N PHE A 19 0.56 24.58 1.90
CA PHE A 19 1.60 24.02 1.05
C PHE A 19 1.94 22.61 1.54
N TYR A 20 1.92 21.62 0.65
CA TYR A 20 2.21 20.23 1.01
C TYR A 20 3.61 19.81 0.53
N LEU A 21 4.43 19.34 1.47
CA LEU A 21 5.77 18.81 1.23
C LEU A 21 5.82 17.33 1.63
N THR A 22 6.21 16.47 0.69
CA THR A 22 6.30 15.02 0.92
C THR A 22 7.34 14.38 0.00
N PHE A 23 7.63 13.10 0.24
CA PHE A 23 8.35 12.24 -0.69
C PHE A 23 7.41 11.76 -1.81
N ASP A 24 7.99 11.24 -2.90
CA ASP A 24 7.21 10.56 -3.93
C ASP A 24 6.70 9.21 -3.39
N ASN A 25 5.55 9.25 -2.73
CA ASN A 25 4.92 8.07 -2.13
C ASN A 25 4.55 7.01 -3.19
N LYS A 26 4.31 7.41 -4.44
CA LYS A 26 4.12 6.42 -5.51
C LYS A 26 5.41 5.70 -5.82
N GLU A 27 6.53 6.41 -5.89
CA GLU A 27 7.84 5.78 -6.12
C GLU A 27 8.23 4.83 -4.99
N VAL A 28 7.93 5.17 -3.73
CA VAL A 28 8.11 4.24 -2.60
C VAL A 28 7.32 2.94 -2.84
N GLY A 29 6.05 3.06 -3.25
CA GLY A 29 5.22 1.91 -3.63
C GLY A 29 5.80 1.09 -4.79
N ARG A 30 6.28 1.76 -5.84
CA ARG A 30 6.96 1.09 -6.97
C ARG A 30 8.20 0.35 -6.53
N MET A 31 9.00 0.93 -5.64
CA MET A 31 10.22 0.29 -5.12
C MET A 31 9.89 -0.96 -4.31
N GLN A 32 8.93 -0.88 -3.37
CA GLN A 32 8.48 -2.04 -2.58
C GLN A 32 7.99 -3.17 -3.49
N ALA A 33 7.10 -2.85 -4.43
CA ALA A 33 6.54 -3.83 -5.35
C ALA A 33 7.59 -4.45 -6.29
N ARG A 34 8.55 -3.67 -6.79
CA ARG A 34 9.64 -4.18 -7.66
C ARG A 34 10.47 -5.24 -6.97
N GLU A 35 10.87 -5.02 -5.71
CA GLU A 35 11.71 -5.99 -5.01
C GLU A 35 10.93 -7.26 -4.63
N VAL A 36 9.66 -7.14 -4.24
CA VAL A 36 8.80 -8.31 -4.02
C VAL A 36 8.60 -9.10 -5.33
N PHE A 37 8.30 -8.41 -6.43
CA PHE A 37 8.10 -9.03 -7.74
C PHE A 37 9.36 -9.74 -8.26
N LYS A 38 10.52 -9.11 -8.08
CA LYS A 38 11.82 -9.69 -8.42
C LYS A 38 12.09 -10.98 -7.65
N ALA A 39 11.74 -11.03 -6.36
CA ALA A 39 11.90 -12.22 -5.54
C ALA A 39 10.87 -13.32 -5.89
N LYS A 40 9.64 -12.94 -6.23
CA LYS A 40 8.55 -13.88 -6.52
C LYS A 40 7.72 -13.43 -7.75
N PRO A 41 8.15 -13.73 -8.98
CA PRO A 41 7.51 -13.17 -10.19
C PRO A 41 6.10 -13.70 -10.50
N GLU A 42 5.64 -14.73 -9.80
CA GLU A 42 4.33 -15.36 -10.01
C GLU A 42 3.82 -15.95 -8.69
N GLY A 43 2.50 -16.10 -8.59
CA GLY A 43 1.85 -16.74 -7.44
C GLY A 43 0.73 -15.91 -6.82
N ASN A 44 0.32 -16.34 -5.64
CA ASN A 44 -0.75 -15.72 -4.87
C ASN A 44 -0.19 -14.59 -3.99
N TYR A 45 -0.61 -13.37 -4.28
CA TYR A 45 -0.16 -12.16 -3.61
C TYR A 45 -1.22 -11.63 -2.65
N VAL A 46 -0.76 -11.13 -1.50
CA VAL A 46 -1.56 -10.34 -0.56
C VAL A 46 -1.03 -8.92 -0.48
N PHE A 47 -1.91 -7.94 -0.33
CA PHE A 47 -1.58 -6.54 -0.17
C PHE A 47 -2.03 -6.02 1.20
N ILE A 48 -1.07 -5.74 2.08
CA ILE A 48 -1.32 -5.10 3.38
C ILE A 48 -1.10 -3.60 3.20
N LYS A 49 -2.19 -2.87 2.98
CA LYS A 49 -2.16 -1.42 2.77
C LYS A 49 -2.02 -0.70 4.12
N GLY A 50 -1.71 0.60 4.05
CA GLY A 50 -1.72 1.50 5.20
C GLY A 50 -3.12 1.80 5.73
N SER A 51 -3.25 2.87 6.50
CA SER A 51 -4.57 3.32 6.97
C SER A 51 -5.38 3.97 5.85
N GLY A 52 -6.67 3.62 5.74
CA GLY A 52 -7.58 4.23 4.76
C GLY A 52 -7.92 5.69 5.03
N SER A 53 -7.60 6.22 6.22
CA SER A 53 -7.72 7.65 6.53
C SER A 53 -6.47 8.46 6.17
N ASP A 54 -5.43 7.79 5.67
CA ASP A 54 -4.17 8.39 5.25
C ASP A 54 -4.02 8.33 3.73
N PRO A 55 -4.11 9.46 3.02
CA PRO A 55 -3.97 9.50 1.56
C PRO A 55 -2.68 8.86 1.04
N ASN A 56 -1.61 8.82 1.85
CA ASN A 56 -0.35 8.20 1.46
C ASN A 56 -0.49 6.68 1.23
N ALA A 57 -1.41 6.01 1.93
CA ALA A 57 -1.66 4.58 1.75
C ALA A 57 -2.10 4.27 0.31
N ASP A 58 -2.91 5.15 -0.29
CA ASP A 58 -3.37 4.99 -1.66
C ASP A 58 -2.29 5.33 -2.68
N PHE A 59 -1.42 6.31 -2.39
CA PHE A 59 -0.25 6.58 -3.22
C PHE A 59 0.72 5.39 -3.26
N LEU A 60 1.01 4.78 -2.11
CA LEU A 60 1.86 3.58 -2.02
C LEU A 60 1.24 2.40 -2.79
N PHE A 61 -0.06 2.15 -2.58
CA PHE A 61 -0.74 1.05 -3.25
C PHE A 61 -0.84 1.26 -4.77
N SER A 62 -1.18 2.47 -5.22
CA SER A 62 -1.21 2.80 -6.65
C SER A 62 0.16 2.68 -7.31
N GLY A 63 1.23 3.13 -6.65
CA GLY A 63 2.60 2.89 -7.10
C GLY A 63 2.94 1.40 -7.22
N SER A 64 2.51 0.59 -6.25
CA SER A 64 2.66 -0.87 -6.34
C SER A 64 1.94 -1.45 -7.56
N MET A 65 0.71 -0.98 -7.84
CA MET A 65 -0.06 -1.44 -8.99
C MET A 65 0.58 -1.06 -10.33
N GLU A 66 1.21 0.11 -10.44
CA GLU A 66 1.94 0.49 -11.67
C GLU A 66 3.03 -0.52 -12.05
N VAL A 67 3.62 -1.22 -11.08
CA VAL A 67 4.62 -2.28 -11.31
C VAL A 67 3.98 -3.63 -11.60
N LEU A 68 2.96 -4.00 -10.85
CA LEU A 68 2.43 -5.37 -10.83
C LEU A 68 1.29 -5.60 -11.82
N LYS A 69 0.66 -4.54 -12.33
CA LYS A 69 -0.58 -4.62 -13.12
C LYS A 69 -0.46 -5.59 -14.30
N GLU A 70 0.63 -5.55 -15.06
CA GLU A 70 0.80 -6.44 -16.21
C GLU A 70 0.79 -7.93 -15.80
N ALA A 71 1.49 -8.28 -14.72
CA ALA A 71 1.55 -9.65 -14.22
C ALA A 71 0.22 -10.09 -13.56
N ILE A 72 -0.53 -9.16 -12.97
CA ILE A 72 -1.88 -9.39 -12.45
C ILE A 72 -2.85 -9.63 -13.61
N ASP A 73 -2.86 -8.74 -14.60
CA ASP A 73 -3.73 -8.83 -15.79
C ASP A 73 -3.47 -10.12 -16.59
N SER A 74 -2.21 -10.57 -16.66
CA SER A 74 -1.84 -11.82 -17.32
C SER A 74 -2.12 -13.07 -16.46
N GLY A 75 -2.55 -12.91 -15.22
CA GLY A 75 -2.82 -14.00 -14.26
C GLY A 75 -1.57 -14.68 -13.68
N LYS A 76 -0.36 -14.16 -13.92
CA LYS A 76 0.88 -14.64 -13.28
C LYS A 76 0.86 -14.37 -11.78
N ILE A 77 0.37 -13.18 -11.42
CA ILE A 77 0.06 -12.82 -10.04
C ILE A 77 -1.45 -12.91 -9.87
N LYS A 78 -1.88 -13.57 -8.80
CA LYS A 78 -3.27 -13.53 -8.35
C LYS A 78 -3.33 -12.71 -7.07
N ASN A 79 -4.07 -11.61 -7.07
CA ASN A 79 -4.42 -10.93 -5.83
C ASN A 79 -5.42 -11.81 -5.08
N VAL A 80 -4.98 -12.38 -3.96
CA VAL A 80 -5.79 -13.26 -3.11
C VAL A 80 -6.22 -12.61 -1.79
N GLY A 81 -5.95 -11.31 -1.65
CA GLY A 81 -6.36 -10.55 -0.47
C GLY A 81 -5.74 -9.16 -0.45
N GLU A 82 -6.56 -8.17 -0.14
CA GLU A 82 -6.08 -6.83 0.16
C GLU A 82 -6.91 -6.18 1.28
N ALA A 83 -6.26 -5.45 2.17
CA ALA A 83 -6.95 -4.71 3.23
C ALA A 83 -6.19 -3.44 3.61
N TYR A 84 -6.94 -2.41 3.99
CA TYR A 84 -6.39 -1.30 4.76
C TYR A 84 -6.14 -1.74 6.20
N THR A 85 -5.11 -1.15 6.80
CA THR A 85 -4.71 -1.35 8.18
C THR A 85 -5.14 -0.14 9.00
N ASP A 86 -6.29 -0.26 9.67
CA ASP A 86 -6.83 0.86 10.45
C ASP A 86 -5.82 1.37 11.48
N GLY A 87 -5.67 2.69 11.52
CA GLY A 87 -4.68 3.40 12.34
C GLY A 87 -3.20 3.03 12.14
N TRP A 88 -2.82 2.35 11.04
CA TRP A 88 -1.46 1.80 10.87
C TRP A 88 -1.05 0.84 12.00
N LEU A 89 -2.03 0.20 12.66
CA LEU A 89 -1.76 -0.63 13.83
C LEU A 89 -1.26 -2.02 13.41
N PRO A 90 -0.08 -2.47 13.91
CA PRO A 90 0.45 -3.79 13.59
C PRO A 90 -0.50 -4.94 13.95
N ALA A 91 -1.28 -4.80 15.02
CA ALA A 91 -2.28 -5.80 15.42
C ALA A 91 -3.39 -5.96 14.35
N ASN A 92 -3.79 -4.88 13.68
CA ASN A 92 -4.76 -4.93 12.60
C ASN A 92 -4.14 -5.57 11.35
N ALA A 93 -2.89 -5.24 11.03
CA ALA A 93 -2.16 -5.85 9.91
C ALA A 93 -2.01 -7.37 10.12
N GLN A 94 -1.64 -7.80 11.33
CA GLN A 94 -1.54 -9.21 11.70
C GLN A 94 -2.90 -9.91 11.51
N LYS A 95 -3.97 -9.34 12.06
CA LYS A 95 -5.32 -9.90 11.92
C LYS A 95 -5.74 -10.02 10.45
N ASN A 96 -5.47 -9.00 9.64
CA ASN A 96 -5.76 -9.02 8.21
C ASN A 96 -5.00 -10.18 7.52
N MET A 97 -3.70 -10.32 7.80
CA MET A 97 -2.88 -11.39 7.23
C MET A 97 -3.34 -12.78 7.65
N GLU A 98 -3.67 -12.99 8.93
CA GLU A 98 -4.23 -14.25 9.44
C GLU A 98 -5.53 -14.64 8.73
N GLN A 99 -6.40 -13.66 8.47
CA GLN A 99 -7.63 -13.88 7.71
C GLN A 99 -7.33 -14.28 6.27
N PHE A 100 -6.38 -13.63 5.59
CA PHE A 100 -6.00 -13.99 4.23
C PHE A 100 -5.32 -15.35 4.14
N LEU A 101 -4.46 -15.70 5.10
CA LEU A 101 -3.87 -17.03 5.19
C LEU A 101 -4.95 -18.09 5.36
N THR A 102 -5.91 -17.87 6.26
CA THR A 102 -7.03 -18.79 6.50
C THR A 102 -7.90 -18.93 5.25
N ALA A 103 -8.28 -17.83 4.62
CA ALA A 103 -9.15 -17.82 3.44
C ALA A 103 -8.51 -18.49 2.21
N ASN A 104 -7.17 -18.59 2.18
CA ASN A 104 -6.43 -19.14 1.06
C ASN A 104 -5.73 -20.47 1.39
N ASP A 105 -6.10 -21.16 2.48
CA ASP A 105 -5.47 -22.41 2.93
C ASP A 105 -3.94 -22.30 3.04
N ASN A 106 -3.44 -21.17 3.55
CA ASN A 106 -2.02 -20.79 3.62
C ASN A 106 -1.30 -20.69 2.26
N LYS A 107 -2.01 -20.70 1.14
CA LYS A 107 -1.43 -20.55 -0.21
C LYS A 107 -1.22 -19.07 -0.55
N VAL A 108 -0.32 -18.42 0.19
CA VAL A 108 0.17 -17.08 -0.10
C VAL A 108 1.66 -17.15 -0.37
N ASP A 109 2.08 -16.62 -1.52
CA ASP A 109 3.44 -16.70 -2.02
C ASP A 109 4.26 -15.44 -1.74
N ALA A 110 3.59 -14.28 -1.69
CA ALA A 110 4.21 -13.00 -1.46
C ALA A 110 3.25 -12.02 -0.80
N VAL A 111 3.81 -11.05 -0.08
CA VAL A 111 3.07 -9.95 0.54
C VAL A 111 3.74 -8.64 0.16
N VAL A 112 2.97 -7.69 -0.34
CA VAL A 112 3.39 -6.30 -0.47
C VAL A 112 2.79 -5.53 0.70
N ALA A 113 3.63 -5.10 1.63
CA ALA A 113 3.25 -4.36 2.83
C ALA A 113 3.69 -2.90 2.72
N ALA A 114 2.82 -1.98 3.13
CA ALA A 114 3.05 -0.55 3.01
C ALA A 114 4.19 -0.02 3.93
N ASN A 115 4.46 -0.68 5.07
CA ASN A 115 5.59 -0.39 5.97
C ASN A 115 6.03 -1.60 6.81
#